data_AF-A0A4Q6XWA0-F1
#
_entry.id   AF-A0A4Q6XWA0-F1
#
_cell.length_a   1.000
_cell.length_b   1.000
_cell.length_c   1.000
_cell.angle_alpha   90.00
_cell.angle_beta   90.00
_cell.angle_gamma   90.00
#
_symmetry.space_group_name_H-M   'P 1'
#
loop_
_entity.id
_entity.type
_entity.pdbx_description
1 polymer ?
#
loop_
_entity_poly.entity_id
_entity_poly.type
_entity_poly.pdbx_seq_one_letter_code
_entity_poly.pdbx_strand_id
1 'polypeptide(L)'
;MIFKRTVQRYGRTPEPETPYQSAGQVWDERIGSARVQARNWRLMAFGCLALTGGLSSGLVWQSSQSRVTPYIVEVDRLGEARAVTKAEAGYHPTDPQITWHLSRFISNVRGRSLDPVLVRQDWLEAYDFTTKRGSQFLGVYARAADPFADIGERTVSVQVTSVVRASDRSFQVKWTETAYERGTEAGTSRWTAILTIVIKPPS
;
A
#
# COMPACT_ATOMS: atom_id res chain seq x y z
N MET A 1 -32.40 -87.28 15.09
CA MET A 1 -31.93 -86.01 15.70
C MET A 1 -30.54 -86.22 16.25
N ILE A 2 -29.53 -85.55 15.69
CA ILE A 2 -28.13 -85.71 16.11
C ILE A 2 -27.84 -84.63 17.16
N PHE A 3 -27.60 -85.05 18.39
CA PHE A 3 -27.19 -84.17 19.49
C PHE A 3 -25.78 -83.66 19.22
N LYS A 4 -25.62 -82.36 18.92
CA LYS A 4 -24.32 -81.71 18.75
C LYS A 4 -23.89 -81.11 20.09
N ARG A 5 -22.87 -81.69 20.71
CA ARG A 5 -22.29 -81.18 21.97
C ARG A 5 -21.46 -79.92 21.68
N THR A 6 -21.80 -78.80 22.30
CA THR A 6 -21.01 -77.56 22.26
C THR A 6 -19.72 -77.77 23.06
N VAL A 7 -18.57 -77.67 22.38
CA VAL A 7 -17.26 -77.76 23.03
C VAL A 7 -17.03 -76.47 23.81
N GLN A 8 -17.08 -76.53 25.15
CA GLN A 8 -16.65 -75.45 26.01
C GLN A 8 -15.14 -75.27 25.82
N ARG A 9 -14.71 -74.21 25.13
CA ARG A 9 -13.31 -73.80 25.14
C ARG A 9 -13.01 -73.25 26.52
N TYR A 10 -12.40 -74.08 27.38
CA TYR A 10 -11.72 -73.61 28.57
C TYR A 10 -10.73 -72.52 28.15
N GLY A 11 -10.77 -71.38 28.82
CA GLY A 11 -10.07 -70.16 28.44
C GLY A 11 -8.59 -70.42 28.13
N ARG A 12 -8.05 -69.68 27.16
CA ARG A 12 -6.60 -69.63 26.94
C ARG A 12 -5.93 -69.27 28.25
N THR A 13 -5.30 -70.23 28.90
CA THR A 13 -4.37 -69.95 30.00
C THR A 13 -3.24 -69.10 29.41
N PRO A 14 -2.99 -67.90 29.95
CA PRO A 14 -1.83 -67.10 29.52
C PRO A 14 -0.57 -67.96 29.65
N GLU A 15 0.37 -67.80 28.73
CA GLU A 15 1.67 -68.44 28.87
C GLU A 15 2.30 -68.03 30.22
N PRO A 16 2.83 -68.99 31.00
CA PRO A 16 3.36 -68.69 32.32
C PRO A 16 4.58 -67.76 32.19
N GLU A 17 4.52 -66.60 32.88
CA GLU A 17 5.65 -65.67 32.92
C GLU A 17 6.83 -66.33 33.61
N THR A 18 7.92 -66.48 32.86
CA THR A 18 9.15 -67.06 33.41
C THR A 18 9.98 -65.96 34.09
N PRO A 19 10.75 -66.29 35.15
CA PRO A 19 11.68 -65.34 35.78
C PRO A 19 12.69 -64.72 34.80
N TYR A 20 12.95 -65.39 33.67
CA TYR A 20 13.79 -64.87 32.60
C TYR A 20 13.08 -63.78 31.78
N GLN A 21 11.78 -63.91 31.54
CA GLN A 21 10.96 -62.89 30.86
C GLN A 21 10.82 -61.62 31.70
N SER A 22 10.62 -61.74 33.01
CA SER A 22 10.56 -60.57 33.90
C SER A 22 11.89 -59.81 33.96
N ALA A 23 13.02 -60.51 33.94
CA ALA A 23 14.35 -59.88 33.86
C ALA A 23 14.55 -59.10 32.55
N GLY A 24 14.04 -59.61 31.41
CA GLY A 24 14.04 -58.90 30.13
C GLY A 24 13.17 -57.63 30.16
N GLN A 25 11.98 -57.71 30.76
CA GLN A 25 11.09 -56.56 30.92
C GLN A 25 11.72 -55.44 31.77
N VAL A 26 12.39 -55.78 32.88
CA VAL A 26 13.09 -54.79 33.72
C VAL A 26 14.18 -54.04 32.93
N TRP A 27 14.88 -54.74 32.02
CA TRP A 27 15.88 -54.10 31.15
C TRP A 27 15.23 -53.16 30.12
N ASP A 28 14.14 -53.60 29.48
CA ASP A 28 13.37 -52.80 28.52
C ASP A 28 12.71 -51.58 29.19
N GLU A 29 12.24 -51.71 30.43
CA GLU A 29 11.73 -50.59 31.22
C GLU A 29 12.85 -49.61 31.57
N ARG A 30 14.08 -50.07 31.85
CA ARG A 30 15.19 -49.21 32.25
C ARG A 30 15.81 -48.43 31.07
N ILE A 31 15.92 -49.05 29.90
CA ILE A 31 16.59 -48.48 28.72
C ILE A 31 15.61 -48.08 27.63
N GLY A 32 14.58 -48.88 27.38
CA GLY A 32 13.56 -48.65 26.36
C GLY A 32 12.67 -47.46 26.67
N SER A 33 12.25 -47.28 27.93
CA SER A 33 11.42 -46.14 28.33
C SER A 33 12.09 -44.79 28.06
N ALA A 34 13.38 -44.66 28.39
CA ALA A 34 14.17 -43.46 28.17
C ALA A 34 14.32 -43.13 26.67
N ARG A 35 14.50 -44.14 25.82
CA ARG A 35 14.59 -43.97 24.36
C ARG A 35 13.26 -43.53 23.75
N VAL A 36 12.15 -44.11 24.20
CA VAL A 36 10.79 -43.74 23.74
C VAL A 36 10.46 -42.32 24.19
N GLN A 37 10.73 -41.96 25.44
CA GLN A 37 10.56 -40.60 25.95
C GLN A 37 11.40 -39.60 25.16
N ALA A 38 12.67 -39.89 24.90
CA ALA A 38 13.53 -39.02 24.10
C ALA A 38 13.01 -38.82 22.66
N ARG A 39 12.48 -39.88 22.02
CA ARG A 39 11.85 -39.78 20.70
C ARG A 39 10.58 -38.92 20.74
N ASN A 40 9.73 -39.11 21.75
CA ASN A 40 8.50 -38.32 21.91
C ASN A 40 8.82 -36.84 22.17
N TRP A 41 9.83 -36.55 23.00
CA TRP A 41 10.31 -35.19 23.24
C TRP A 41 10.88 -34.52 21.99
N ARG A 42 11.61 -35.27 21.16
CA ARG A 42 12.08 -34.75 19.86
C ARG A 42 10.91 -34.42 18.93
N LEU A 43 9.90 -35.29 18.87
CA LEU A 43 8.68 -35.03 18.08
C LEU A 43 7.93 -33.80 18.58
N MET A 44 7.77 -33.64 19.89
CA MET A 44 7.18 -32.44 20.50
C MET A 44 7.98 -31.18 20.16
N ALA A 45 9.31 -31.23 20.27
CA ALA A 45 10.18 -30.09 19.95
C ALA A 45 10.06 -29.68 18.47
N PHE A 46 10.07 -30.63 17.54
CA PHE A 46 9.86 -30.35 16.12
C PHE A 46 8.44 -29.84 15.82
N GLY A 47 7.42 -30.38 16.50
CA GLY A 47 6.05 -29.89 16.39
C GLY A 47 5.90 -28.44 16.84
N CYS A 48 6.47 -28.10 18.00
CA CYS A 48 6.49 -26.72 18.49
C CYS A 48 7.26 -25.79 17.54
N LEU A 49 8.41 -26.22 17.03
CA LEU A 49 9.21 -25.42 16.10
C LEU A 49 8.47 -25.16 14.80
N ALA A 50 7.80 -26.17 14.23
CA ALA A 50 6.97 -26.02 13.04
C ALA A 50 5.79 -25.08 13.28
N LEU A 51 5.12 -25.19 14.43
CA LEU A 51 3.99 -24.34 14.80
C LEU A 51 4.42 -22.88 14.98
N THR A 52 5.49 -22.62 15.73
CA THR A 52 6.03 -21.26 15.91
C THR A 52 6.53 -20.70 14.57
N GLY A 53 7.27 -21.48 13.79
CA GLY A 53 7.75 -21.05 12.46
C GLY A 53 6.61 -20.72 11.50
N GLY A 54 5.53 -21.52 11.50
CA GLY A 54 4.33 -21.27 10.70
C GLY A 54 3.60 -19.99 11.13
N LEU A 55 3.41 -19.79 12.43
CA LEU A 55 2.79 -18.58 12.96
C LEU A 55 3.62 -17.33 12.68
N SER A 56 4.94 -17.37 12.91
CA SER A 56 5.84 -16.26 12.60
C SER A 56 5.83 -15.93 11.11
N SER A 57 5.87 -16.94 10.23
CA SER A 57 5.81 -16.73 8.77
C SER A 57 4.47 -16.14 8.34
N GLY A 58 3.36 -16.64 8.90
CA GLY A 58 2.02 -16.10 8.66
C GLY A 58 1.90 -14.64 9.12
N LEU A 59 2.48 -14.30 10.27
CA LEU A 59 2.51 -12.93 10.77
C LEU A 59 3.33 -12.00 9.87
N VAL A 60 4.51 -12.45 9.41
CA VAL A 60 5.32 -11.69 8.45
C VAL A 60 4.53 -11.45 7.16
N TRP A 61 3.88 -12.49 6.62
CA TRP A 61 3.05 -12.36 5.43
C TRP A 61 1.89 -11.37 5.63
N GLN A 62 1.17 -11.49 6.75
CA GLN A 62 0.09 -10.56 7.09
C GLN A 62 0.60 -9.12 7.26
N SER A 63 1.76 -8.93 7.89
CA SER A 63 2.36 -7.62 8.11
C SER A 63 2.86 -6.97 6.81
N SER A 64 3.25 -7.78 5.83
CA SER A 64 3.65 -7.30 4.50
C SER A 64 2.47 -6.81 3.66
N GLN A 65 1.23 -7.15 4.04
CA GLN A 65 0.04 -6.68 3.36
C GLN A 65 -0.35 -5.29 3.89
N SER A 66 0.12 -4.24 3.19
CA SER A 66 -0.29 -2.87 3.45
C SER A 66 -1.81 -2.74 3.32
N ARG A 67 -2.49 -2.31 4.38
CA ARG A 67 -3.97 -2.17 4.42
C ARG A 67 -4.38 -0.72 4.60
N VAL A 68 -3.89 0.14 3.71
CA VAL A 68 -4.34 1.54 3.64
C VAL A 68 -5.69 1.56 2.93
N THR A 69 -6.75 1.95 3.62
CA THR A 69 -8.08 2.15 3.01
C THR A 69 -8.28 3.66 2.81
N PRO A 70 -7.94 4.22 1.62
CA PRO A 70 -8.20 5.63 1.35
C PRO A 70 -9.72 5.85 1.22
N TYR A 71 -10.20 6.95 1.79
CA TYR A 71 -11.59 7.39 1.64
C TYR A 71 -11.64 8.53 0.62
N ILE A 72 -12.44 8.38 -0.44
CA ILE A 72 -12.67 9.43 -1.44
C ILE A 72 -14.09 9.94 -1.23
N VAL A 73 -14.23 11.23 -1.01
CA VAL A 73 -15.53 11.89 -0.91
C VAL A 73 -15.79 12.58 -2.25
N GLU A 74 -16.70 12.04 -3.04
CA GLU A 74 -17.23 12.75 -4.21
C GLU A 74 -18.25 13.77 -3.71
N VAL A 75 -17.96 15.05 -3.94
CA VAL A 75 -18.91 16.13 -3.68
C VAL A 75 -19.58 16.46 -5.02
N ASP A 76 -20.85 16.08 -5.17
CA ASP A 76 -21.66 16.50 -6.32
C ASP A 76 -21.98 18.01 -6.21
N ARG A 77 -22.29 18.64 -7.33
CA ARG A 77 -22.66 20.07 -7.47
C ARG A 77 -23.85 20.50 -6.59
N LEU A 78 -24.57 19.56 -5.97
CA LEU A 78 -25.72 19.77 -5.08
C LEU A 78 -25.43 19.47 -3.59
N GLY A 79 -24.19 19.12 -3.22
CA GLY A 79 -23.79 18.98 -1.81
C GLY A 79 -24.31 17.72 -1.09
N GLU A 80 -24.91 16.76 -1.80
CA GLU A 80 -25.27 15.47 -1.19
C GLU A 80 -24.05 14.53 -1.12
N ALA A 81 -23.70 14.14 0.10
CA ALA A 81 -22.66 13.15 0.37
C ALA A 81 -23.17 11.76 -0.04
N ARG A 82 -22.79 11.29 -1.24
CA ARG A 82 -23.14 9.93 -1.70
C ARG A 82 -22.24 8.91 -1.01
N ALA A 83 -22.85 7.79 -0.62
CA ALA A 83 -22.33 6.80 0.31
C ALA A 83 -20.87 6.38 0.07
N VAL A 84 -20.11 6.40 1.17
CA VAL A 84 -18.71 6.00 1.29
C VAL A 84 -18.57 4.50 0.98
N THR A 85 -18.23 4.17 -0.27
CA THR A 85 -17.88 2.79 -0.63
C THR A 85 -16.38 2.60 -0.39
N LYS A 86 -16.02 1.48 0.25
CA LYS A 86 -14.64 1.04 0.47
C LYS A 86 -13.91 1.12 -0.88
N ALA A 87 -12.81 1.89 -0.96
CA ALA A 87 -12.09 2.12 -2.22
C ALA A 87 -11.88 0.79 -2.96
N GLU A 88 -12.66 0.59 -4.03
CA GLU A 88 -12.52 -0.59 -4.88
C GLU A 88 -11.13 -0.53 -5.50
N ALA A 89 -10.47 -1.69 -5.60
CA ALA A 89 -9.12 -1.84 -6.12
C ALA A 89 -8.96 -1.46 -7.62
N GLY A 90 -9.96 -0.81 -8.21
CA GLY A 90 -10.00 -0.31 -9.58
C GLY A 90 -10.55 1.12 -9.68
N TYR A 91 -10.41 1.97 -8.65
CA TYR A 91 -10.84 3.37 -8.77
C TYR A 91 -10.06 4.09 -9.88
N HIS A 92 -10.78 4.50 -10.91
CA HIS A 92 -10.26 5.36 -11.96
C HIS A 92 -10.69 6.81 -11.66
N PRO A 93 -9.75 7.73 -11.39
CA PRO A 93 -10.07 9.14 -11.17
C PRO A 93 -10.87 9.70 -12.33
N THR A 94 -11.93 10.43 -12.01
CA THR A 94 -12.78 11.04 -13.03
C THR A 94 -12.09 12.23 -13.69
N ASP A 95 -12.44 12.54 -14.93
CA ASP A 95 -11.88 13.67 -15.68
C ASP A 95 -11.95 15.02 -14.93
N PRO A 96 -13.04 15.36 -14.21
CA PRO A 96 -13.09 16.58 -13.40
C PRO A 96 -12.04 16.61 -12.27
N GLN A 97 -11.78 15.47 -11.61
CA GLN A 97 -10.77 15.38 -10.56
C GLN A 97 -9.37 15.57 -11.13
N ILE A 98 -9.06 14.88 -12.23
CA ILE A 98 -7.80 15.03 -12.94
C ILE A 98 -7.62 16.50 -13.36
N THR A 99 -8.67 17.09 -13.92
CA THR A 99 -8.69 18.49 -14.36
C THR A 99 -8.39 19.46 -13.22
N TRP A 100 -8.97 19.23 -12.05
CA TRP A 100 -8.69 20.05 -10.86
C TRP A 100 -7.22 19.96 -10.45
N HIS A 101 -6.66 18.74 -10.36
CA HIS A 101 -5.25 18.55 -10.02
C HIS A 101 -4.31 19.18 -11.05
N LEU A 102 -4.60 19.06 -12.35
CA LEU A 102 -3.79 19.67 -13.40
C LEU A 102 -3.86 21.20 -13.36
N SER A 103 -5.03 21.77 -13.06
CA SER A 103 -5.19 23.22 -12.89
C SER A 103 -4.35 23.72 -11.72
N ARG A 104 -4.44 23.03 -10.58
CA ARG A 104 -3.68 23.36 -9.38
C ARG A 104 -2.17 23.21 -9.60
N PHE A 105 -1.74 22.15 -10.29
CA PHE A 105 -0.32 21.96 -10.64
C PHE A 105 0.23 23.13 -11.46
N ILE A 106 -0.52 23.60 -12.47
CA ILE A 106 -0.11 24.77 -13.26
C ILE A 106 -0.08 26.03 -12.40
N SER A 107 -1.09 26.28 -11.57
CA SER A 107 -1.10 27.42 -10.66
C SER A 107 0.08 27.42 -9.70
N ASN A 108 0.44 26.26 -9.14
CA ASN A 108 1.55 26.13 -8.20
C ASN A 108 2.92 26.34 -8.86
N VAL A 109 3.12 25.89 -10.10
CA VAL A 109 4.41 26.00 -10.80
C VAL A 109 4.60 27.37 -11.47
N ARG A 110 3.51 27.97 -11.95
CA ARG A 110 3.54 29.23 -12.72
C ARG A 110 3.18 30.45 -11.88
N GLY A 111 2.53 30.26 -10.73
CA GLY A 111 2.16 31.31 -9.80
C GLY A 111 3.36 31.79 -9.00
N ARG A 112 3.32 33.07 -8.62
CA ARG A 112 4.34 33.67 -7.75
C ARG A 112 3.67 34.61 -6.77
N SER A 113 3.75 34.26 -5.49
CA SER A 113 3.25 35.07 -4.37
C SER A 113 4.32 36.01 -3.83
N LEU A 114 3.90 37.01 -3.04
CA LEU A 114 4.80 37.86 -2.26
C LEU A 114 5.42 37.11 -1.07
N ASP A 115 4.79 36.03 -0.62
CA ASP A 115 5.25 35.26 0.53
C ASP A 115 6.14 34.09 0.07
N PRO A 116 7.43 34.03 0.49
CA PRO A 116 8.32 32.93 0.16
C PRO A 116 7.86 31.58 0.72
N VAL A 117 7.10 31.57 1.83
CA VAL A 117 6.57 30.34 2.43
C VAL A 117 5.52 29.72 1.52
N LEU A 118 4.60 30.53 0.99
CA LEU A 118 3.59 30.06 0.03
C LEU A 118 4.24 29.56 -1.26
N VAL A 119 5.20 30.31 -1.82
CA VAL A 119 5.93 29.86 -3.03
C VAL A 119 6.61 28.52 -2.78
N ARG A 120 7.27 28.34 -1.62
CA ARG A 120 7.88 27.04 -1.29
C ARG A 120 6.83 25.93 -1.18
N GLN A 121 5.72 26.19 -0.51
CA GLN A 121 4.64 25.22 -0.35
C GLN A 121 4.07 24.78 -1.71
N ASP A 122 3.79 25.74 -2.59
CA ASP A 122 3.26 25.48 -3.93
C ASP A 122 4.21 24.59 -4.73
N TRP A 123 5.51 24.89 -4.69
CA TRP A 123 6.53 24.10 -5.37
C TRP A 123 6.68 22.69 -4.79
N LEU A 124 6.65 22.52 -3.47
CA LEU A 124 6.68 21.20 -2.84
C LEU A 124 5.45 20.37 -3.23
N GLU A 125 4.26 20.98 -3.19
CA GLU A 125 3.03 20.33 -3.65
C GLU A 125 3.13 19.94 -5.13
N ALA A 126 3.70 20.81 -5.99
CA ALA A 126 3.92 20.46 -7.39
C ALA A 126 4.86 19.24 -7.54
N TYR A 127 5.96 19.17 -6.77
CA TYR A 127 6.87 18.03 -6.80
C TYR A 127 6.20 16.71 -6.38
N ASP A 128 5.27 16.73 -5.43
CA ASP A 128 4.54 15.55 -4.98
C ASP A 128 3.71 14.90 -6.11
N PHE A 129 3.26 15.68 -7.09
CA PHE A 129 2.52 15.20 -8.26
C PHE A 129 3.41 14.87 -9.47
N THR A 130 4.74 14.86 -9.32
CA THR A 130 5.66 14.52 -10.41
C THR A 130 6.22 13.10 -10.33
N THR A 131 6.41 12.47 -11.49
CA THR A 131 7.21 11.25 -11.59
C THR A 131 8.70 11.58 -11.46
N LYS A 132 9.57 10.58 -11.25
CA LYS A 132 11.03 10.78 -11.22
C LYS A 132 11.58 11.50 -12.46
N ARG A 133 11.01 11.23 -13.65
CA ARG A 133 11.37 11.95 -14.88
C ARG A 133 10.79 13.37 -14.88
N GLY A 134 9.56 13.53 -14.41
CA GLY A 134 8.90 14.83 -14.28
C GLY A 134 9.62 15.77 -13.33
N SER A 135 10.08 15.28 -12.17
CA SER A 135 10.79 16.08 -11.17
C SER A 135 12.14 16.58 -11.69
N GLN A 136 12.86 15.78 -12.47
CA GLN A 136 14.09 16.22 -13.13
C GLN A 136 13.83 17.35 -14.13
N PHE A 137 12.80 17.22 -14.97
CA PHE A 137 12.40 18.26 -15.93
C PHE A 137 11.98 19.54 -15.20
N LEU A 138 11.12 19.41 -14.18
CA LEU A 138 10.65 20.53 -13.37
C LEU A 138 11.81 21.23 -12.65
N GLY A 139 12.79 20.49 -12.15
CA GLY A 139 13.98 21.05 -11.53
C GLY A 139 14.90 21.80 -12.50
N VAL A 140 14.98 21.38 -13.77
CA VAL A 140 15.68 22.15 -14.81
C VAL A 140 14.96 23.46 -15.09
N TYR A 141 13.63 23.42 -15.21
CA TYR A 141 12.81 24.60 -15.37
C TYR A 141 12.94 25.56 -14.17
N ALA A 142 12.88 25.06 -12.94
CA ALA A 142 12.98 25.86 -11.71
C ALA A 142 14.28 26.68 -11.66
N ARG A 143 15.40 26.07 -12.07
CA ARG A 143 16.71 26.75 -12.11
C ARG A 143 16.76 27.90 -13.13
N ALA A 144 16.03 27.78 -14.24
CA ALA A 144 16.00 28.82 -15.26
C ALA A 144 14.97 29.92 -14.94
N ALA A 145 13.82 29.55 -14.36
CA ALA A 145 12.75 30.47 -14.00
C ALA A 145 13.01 31.24 -12.70
N ASP A 146 13.86 30.69 -11.82
CA ASP A 146 14.17 31.19 -10.48
C ASP A 146 12.94 31.69 -9.72
N PRO A 147 12.09 30.78 -9.21
CA PRO A 147 10.82 31.14 -8.55
C PRO A 147 10.99 31.92 -7.24
N PHE A 148 12.22 31.99 -6.69
CA PHE A 148 12.51 32.72 -5.45
C PHE A 148 13.22 34.05 -5.66
N ALA A 149 13.64 34.38 -6.89
CA ALA A 149 14.05 35.74 -7.26
C ALA A 149 12.96 36.78 -6.90
N ASP A 150 13.30 38.06 -6.76
CA ASP A 150 12.34 39.19 -6.77
C ASP A 150 11.09 39.06 -5.86
N ILE A 151 11.17 38.22 -4.81
CA ILE A 151 10.07 38.00 -3.88
C ILE A 151 9.83 39.31 -3.13
N GLY A 152 8.58 39.76 -3.16
CA GLY A 152 8.18 41.06 -2.60
C GLY A 152 8.09 42.19 -3.64
N GLU A 153 8.71 42.04 -4.81
CA GLU A 153 8.67 43.08 -5.86
C GLU A 153 7.68 42.74 -6.97
N ARG A 154 7.66 41.49 -7.40
CA ARG A 154 6.85 41.01 -8.53
C ARG A 154 6.03 39.78 -8.16
N THR A 155 4.74 39.80 -8.49
CA THR A 155 3.84 38.64 -8.39
C THR A 155 3.34 38.22 -9.75
N VAL A 156 2.94 36.96 -9.85
CA VAL A 156 2.32 36.40 -11.04
C VAL A 156 1.07 35.65 -10.62
N SER A 157 -0.08 36.15 -11.06
CA SER A 157 -1.38 35.50 -10.89
C SER A 157 -1.65 34.58 -12.08
N VAL A 158 -2.07 33.36 -11.81
CA VAL A 158 -2.36 32.34 -12.83
C VAL A 158 -3.84 32.02 -12.83
N GLN A 159 -4.49 32.28 -13.96
CA GLN A 159 -5.89 31.92 -14.17
C GLN A 159 -5.99 30.83 -15.23
N VAL A 160 -6.28 29.60 -14.80
CA VAL A 160 -6.57 28.48 -15.72
C VAL A 160 -7.92 28.75 -16.40
N THR A 161 -7.90 28.75 -17.72
CA THR A 161 -9.07 29.05 -18.57
C THR A 161 -9.75 27.79 -19.07
N SER A 162 -8.97 26.75 -19.37
CA SER A 162 -9.48 25.52 -19.95
C SER A 162 -8.52 24.36 -19.72
N VAL A 163 -9.07 23.21 -19.37
CA VAL A 163 -8.37 21.92 -19.35
C VAL A 163 -9.21 20.95 -20.15
N VAL A 164 -8.61 20.38 -21.19
CA VAL A 164 -9.31 19.45 -22.09
C VAL A 164 -8.45 18.21 -22.28
N ARG A 165 -9.08 17.04 -22.23
CA ARG A 165 -8.44 15.77 -22.55
C ARG A 165 -8.06 15.74 -24.04
N ALA A 166 -6.77 15.57 -24.31
CA ALA A 166 -6.23 15.46 -25.66
C ALA A 166 -6.02 14.00 -26.10
N SER A 167 -5.78 13.09 -25.13
CA SER A 167 -5.70 11.64 -25.34
C SER A 167 -6.05 10.89 -24.05
N ASP A 168 -5.96 9.55 -24.05
CA ASP A 168 -6.19 8.73 -22.84
C ASP A 168 -5.32 9.14 -21.65
N ARG A 169 -4.13 9.71 -21.91
CA ARG A 169 -3.15 10.08 -20.88
C ARG A 169 -2.65 11.52 -20.98
N SER A 170 -3.13 12.31 -21.93
CA SER A 170 -2.64 13.67 -22.16
C SER A 170 -3.77 14.69 -22.09
N PHE A 171 -3.45 15.84 -21.53
CA PHE A 171 -4.37 16.95 -21.34
C PHE A 171 -3.74 18.24 -21.84
N GLN A 172 -4.53 19.02 -22.56
CA GLN A 172 -4.16 20.37 -22.94
C GLN A 172 -4.70 21.34 -21.90
N VAL A 173 -3.81 22.13 -21.31
CA VAL A 173 -4.14 23.17 -20.33
C VAL A 173 -3.85 24.53 -20.93
N LYS A 174 -4.80 25.45 -20.83
CA LYS A 174 -4.68 26.85 -21.26
C LYS A 174 -4.89 27.77 -20.06
N TRP A 175 -4.00 28.74 -19.89
CA TRP A 175 -4.12 29.70 -18.80
C TRP A 175 -3.61 31.08 -19.23
N THR A 176 -3.96 32.06 -18.42
CA THR A 176 -3.50 33.44 -18.53
C THR A 176 -2.66 33.75 -17.30
N GLU A 177 -1.52 34.39 -17.51
CA GLU A 177 -0.65 34.90 -16.46
C GLU A 177 -0.70 36.41 -16.45
N THR A 178 -1.05 36.99 -15.31
CA THR A 178 -1.02 38.43 -15.10
C THR A 178 0.07 38.74 -14.08
N ALA A 179 1.09 39.45 -14.52
CA ALA A 179 2.18 39.90 -13.68
C ALA A 179 1.82 41.25 -13.04
N TYR A 180 2.12 41.39 -11.75
CA TYR A 180 1.99 42.66 -11.04
C TYR A 180 3.34 43.05 -10.45
N GLU A 181 3.66 44.34 -10.52
CA GLU A 181 4.84 44.93 -9.89
C GLU A 181 4.36 46.01 -8.93
N ARG A 182 4.68 45.86 -7.63
CA ARG A 182 4.23 46.78 -6.57
C ARG A 182 2.72 47.11 -6.63
N GLY A 183 1.90 46.12 -6.95
CA GLY A 183 0.44 46.24 -7.00
C GLY A 183 -0.13 46.82 -8.31
N THR A 184 0.70 47.18 -9.27
CA THR A 184 0.26 47.61 -10.61
C THR A 184 0.40 46.47 -11.61
N GLU A 185 -0.58 46.27 -12.49
CA GLU A 185 -0.49 45.28 -13.56
C GLU A 185 0.66 45.64 -14.51
N ALA A 186 1.67 44.78 -14.57
CA ALA A 186 2.86 44.94 -15.41
C ALA A 186 2.66 44.30 -16.80
N GLY A 187 1.75 43.33 -16.91
CA GLY A 187 1.36 42.76 -18.20
C GLY A 187 0.64 41.42 -18.07
N THR A 188 -0.01 41.02 -19.16
CA THR A 188 -0.77 39.78 -19.26
C THR A 188 -0.28 38.93 -20.44
N SER A 189 -0.12 37.63 -20.22
CA SER A 189 0.33 36.66 -21.22
C SER A 189 -0.55 35.41 -21.23
N ARG A 190 -0.68 34.75 -22.39
CA ARG A 190 -1.49 33.54 -22.55
C ARG A 190 -0.60 32.37 -22.90
N TRP A 191 -0.85 31.25 -22.24
CA TRP A 191 -0.01 30.06 -22.34
C TRP A 191 -0.84 28.82 -22.63
N THR A 192 -0.19 27.82 -23.20
CA THR A 192 -0.75 26.50 -23.45
C THR A 192 0.30 25.45 -23.14
N ALA A 193 -0.09 24.39 -22.45
CA ALA A 193 0.74 23.23 -22.18
C ALA A 193 0.02 21.94 -22.53
N ILE A 194 0.80 20.91 -22.84
CA ILE A 194 0.33 19.53 -22.96
C ILE A 194 0.98 18.75 -21.83
N LEU A 195 0.17 18.26 -20.89
CA LEU A 195 0.61 17.50 -19.73
C LEU A 195 0.24 16.03 -19.93
N THR A 196 1.16 15.13 -19.55
CA THR A 196 0.91 13.69 -19.57
C THR A 196 0.81 13.17 -18.15
N ILE A 197 -0.22 12.38 -17.86
CA ILE A 197 -0.49 11.86 -16.53
C ILE A 197 -0.18 10.36 -16.43
N VAL A 198 0.12 9.92 -15.21
CA VAL A 198 0.19 8.51 -14.83
C VAL A 198 -0.56 8.36 -13.52
N ILE A 199 -1.50 7.43 -13.45
CA ILE A 199 -2.23 7.13 -12.21
C ILE A 199 -1.42 6.10 -11.43
N LYS A 200 -0.99 6.46 -10.23
CA LYS A 200 -0.29 5.56 -9.31
C LYS A 200 -1.28 5.10 -8.23
N PRO A 201 -1.68 3.82 -8.19
CA PRO A 201 -2.52 3.33 -7.10
C PRO A 201 -1.75 3.38 -5.77
N PRO A 202 -2.45 3.52 -4.63
CA PRO A 202 -1.82 3.45 -3.32
C PRO A 202 -1.17 2.07 -3.12
N SER A 203 0.06 2.07 -2.62
CA SER A 203 0.86 0.87 -2.31
C SER A 203 0.86 0.57 -0.81
#